data_AF-X1UMF7-F1
#
_entry.id   AF-X1UMF7-F1
#
_cell.length_a   1.000
_cell.length_b   1.000
_cell.length_c   1.000
_cell.angle_alpha   90.00
_cell.angle_beta   90.00
_cell.angle_gamma   90.00
#
_symmetry.space_group_name_H-M   'P 1'
#
loop_
_entity.id
_entity.type
_entity.pdbx_description
1 polymer ?
#
loop_
_entity_poly.entity_id
_entity_poly.type
_entity_poly.pdbx_seq_one_letter_code
_entity_poly.pdbx_strand_id
1 'polypeptide(L)' 'MAVLDDRVVGYVYYEDFKADGFTDICFLNVLQSAQNRRIGTKLIEKAIEDSFKKSEIKKIEISV' A
#
# COMPACT_ATOMS: atom_id res chain seq x y z
N MET A 1 6.83 -3.14 0.77
CA MET A 1 7.04 -4.57 0.50
C MET A 1 6.96 -5.36 1.80
N ALA A 2 6.54 -6.62 1.74
CA ALA A 2 6.50 -7.54 2.87
C ALA A 2 7.49 -8.69 2.62
N VAL A 3 8.33 -8.97 3.61
CA VAL A 3 9.35 -10.02 3.57
C VAL A 3 9.04 -11.06 4.64
N LEU A 4 9.12 -12.33 4.29
CA LEU A 4 8.97 -13.48 5.19
C LEU A 4 10.03 -14.51 4.78
N ASP A 5 10.80 -15.02 5.74
CA ASP A 5 11.88 -15.99 5.51
C ASP A 5 12.83 -15.57 4.38
N ASP A 6 13.30 -14.32 4.45
CA ASP A 6 14.17 -13.66 3.46
C ASP A 6 13.61 -13.59 2.02
N ARG A 7 12.32 -13.84 1.84
CA ARG A 7 11.63 -13.77 0.55
C ARG A 7 10.59 -12.66 0.54
N VAL A 8 10.55 -11.89 -0.55
CA VAL A 8 9.45 -10.95 -0.81
C VAL A 8 8.17 -11.74 -1.09
N VAL A 9 7.16 -11.55 -0.26
CA VAL A 9 5.87 -12.26 -0.34
C VAL A 9 4.69 -11.36 -0.71
N GLY A 10 4.92 -10.05 -0.79
CA GLY A 10 3.91 -9.11 -1.25
C GLY A 10 4.43 -7.69 -1.36
N TYR A 11 3.70 -6.86 -2.10
CA TYR A 11 4.00 -5.46 -2.26
C TYR A 11 2.72 -4.64 -2.40
N VAL A 12 2.86 -3.35 -2.08
CA VAL A 12 1.89 -2.31 -2.42
C VAL A 12 2.65 -1.24 -3.18
N TYR A 13 2.04 -0.73 -4.24
CA TYR A 13 2.50 0.44 -4.96
C TYR A 13 1.40 1.49 -4.88
N TYR A 14 1.80 2.73 -4.64
CA TYR A 14 0.92 3.88 -4.54
C TYR A 14 1.62 5.12 -5.08
N GLU A 15 0.84 6.08 -5.58
CA GLU A 15 1.33 7.31 -6.19
C GLU A 15 0.65 8.54 -5.58
N ASP A 16 1.45 9.57 -5.26
CA ASP A 16 0.96 10.79 -4.64
C ASP A 16 0.63 11.86 -5.70
N PHE A 17 -0.65 12.20 -5.81
CA PHE A 17 -1.16 13.32 -6.60
C PHE A 17 -1.29 14.56 -5.71
N LYS A 18 -0.15 15.18 -5.39
CA LYS A 18 -0.07 16.29 -4.41
C LYS A 18 -0.92 17.50 -4.79
N ALA A 19 -0.98 17.85 -6.07
CA ALA A 19 -1.78 18.98 -6.56
C ALA A 19 -3.27 18.76 -6.30
N ASP A 20 -3.71 17.52 -6.38
CA ASP A 20 -5.11 17.10 -6.19
C ASP A 20 -5.40 16.62 -4.76
N GLY A 21 -4.36 16.57 -3.91
CA GLY A 21 -4.45 16.26 -2.49
C GLY A 21 -4.80 14.80 -2.17
N PHE A 22 -4.37 13.85 -3.00
CA PHE A 22 -4.63 12.43 -2.75
C PHE A 22 -3.48 11.51 -3.12
N THR A 23 -3.51 10.31 -2.54
CA THR A 23 -2.67 9.19 -2.95
C THR A 23 -3.54 8.10 -3.53
N ASP A 24 -3.17 7.55 -4.68
CA ASP A 24 -3.82 6.38 -5.29
C ASP A 24 -3.04 5.10 -4.95
N ILE A 25 -3.72 4.07 -4.47
CA ILE A 25 -3.15 2.72 -4.32
C ILE A 25 -3.41 1.95 -5.61
N CYS A 26 -2.40 1.88 -6.49
CA CYS A 26 -2.57 1.31 -7.83
C CYS A 26 -2.39 -0.22 -7.87
N PHE A 27 -1.53 -0.79 -7.01
CA PHE A 27 -1.30 -2.24 -6.98
C PHE A 27 -1.15 -2.76 -5.57
N LEU A 28 -1.86 -3.84 -5.25
CA LEU A 28 -1.64 -4.67 -4.06
C LEU A 28 -1.53 -6.12 -4.49
N ASN A 29 -0.35 -6.72 -4.29
CA ASN A 29 -0.13 -8.12 -4.62
C ASN A 29 0.45 -8.89 -3.43
N VAL A 30 -0.07 -10.11 -3.24
CA VAL A 30 0.39 -11.05 -2.21
C VAL A 30 0.51 -12.43 -2.87
N LEU A 31 1.67 -13.07 -2.70
CA LEU A 31 1.89 -14.43 -3.19
C LEU A 31 0.82 -15.37 -2.63
N GLN A 32 0.34 -16.30 -3.46
CA GLN A 32 -0.71 -17.24 -3.08
C GLN A 32 -0.38 -18.01 -1.79
N SER A 33 0.87 -18.46 -1.64
CA SER A 33 1.35 -19.16 -0.44
C SER A 33 1.34 -18.33 0.84
N ALA A 34 1.21 -17.01 0.72
CA ALA A 34 1.23 -16.04 1.82
C ALA A 34 -0.12 -15.34 2.02
N GLN A 35 -1.15 -15.68 1.23
CA GLN A 35 -2.51 -15.17 1.41
C GLN A 35 -3.12 -15.63 2.75
N ASN A 36 -4.19 -14.96 3.19
CA ASN A 36 -4.88 -15.21 4.47
C ASN A 36 -4.02 -15.01 5.73
N ARG A 37 -2.86 -14.33 5.60
CA ARG A 37 -1.97 -13.97 6.72
C ARG A 37 -1.96 -12.48 7.05
N ARG A 38 -2.99 -11.74 6.59
CA ARG A 38 -3.12 -10.26 6.74
C ARG A 38 -1.98 -9.44 6.12
N ILE A 39 -1.18 -10.02 5.23
CA ILE A 39 -0.07 -9.30 4.57
C ILE A 39 -0.58 -8.11 3.74
N GLY A 40 -1.65 -8.31 2.96
CA GLY A 40 -2.25 -7.23 2.17
C GLY A 40 -2.74 -6.08 3.04
N THR A 41 -3.39 -6.39 4.16
CA THR A 41 -3.84 -5.38 5.15
C THR A 41 -2.67 -4.57 5.68
N LYS A 42 -1.60 -5.22 6.17
CA LYS A 42 -0.41 -4.53 6.69
C LYS A 42 0.28 -3.65 5.64
N LEU A 43 0.28 -4.09 4.39
CA LEU A 43 0.83 -3.31 3.28
C LEU A 43 0.00 -2.05 3.02
N ILE A 44 -1.34 -2.17 2.95
CA ILE A 44 -2.24 -1.02 2.81
C ILE A 44 -2.11 -0.07 4.00
N GLU A 45 -2.12 -0.57 5.24
CA GLU A 45 -1.95 0.25 6.44
C GLU A 45 -0.68 1.11 6.35
N LYS A 46 0.45 0.49 5.98
CA LYS A 46 1.70 1.22 5.77
C LYS A 46 1.60 2.27 4.66
N ALA A 47 0.97 1.95 3.53
CA ALA A 47 0.78 2.90 2.44
C ALA A 47 -0.06 4.11 2.88
N ILE A 48 -1.15 3.88 3.61
CA ILE A 48 -2.02 4.91 4.16
C ILE A 48 -1.25 5.80 5.16
N GLU A 49 -0.52 5.19 6.09
CA GLU A 49 0.31 5.91 7.06
C GLU A 49 1.38 6.78 6.38
N ASP A 50 2.08 6.23 5.39
CA ASP A 50 3.12 6.94 4.65
C ASP A 50 2.54 8.07 3.78
N SER A 51 1.29 7.94 3.34
CA SER A 51 0.56 8.95 2.59
C SER A 51 0.14 10.12 3.47
N PHE A 52 -0.51 9.85 4.61
CA PHE A 52 -1.00 10.89 5.51
C PHE A 52 0.09 11.59 6.34
N LYS A 53 1.35 11.11 6.32
CA LYS A 53 2.51 11.89 6.79
C LYS A 53 2.76 13.14 5.94
N LYS A 54 2.23 13.19 4.71
CA LYS A 54 2.38 14.30 3.78
C LYS A 54 1.17 15.22 3.95
N SER A 55 1.41 16.44 4.40
CA SER A 55 0.37 17.43 4.76
C SER A 55 -0.61 17.77 3.63
N GLU A 56 -0.18 17.58 2.39
CA GLU A 56 -0.93 17.86 1.16
C GLU A 56 -1.99 16.79 0.88
N ILE A 57 -1.78 15.56 1.38
CA ILE A 57 -2.63 14.41 1.13
C ILE A 57 -3.79 14.38 2.12
N LYS A 58 -5.03 14.40 1.62
CA LYS A 58 -6.26 14.45 2.42
C LYS A 58 -7.18 13.24 2.21
N LYS A 59 -6.96 12.47 1.16
CA LYS A 59 -7.72 11.27 0.84
C LYS A 59 -6.81 10.19 0.23
N ILE A 60 -7.25 8.95 0.36
CA ILE A 60 -6.67 7.80 -0.31
C ILE A 60 -7.71 7.29 -1.30
N GLU A 61 -7.29 7.03 -2.51
CA GLU A 61 -8.09 6.37 -3.54
C GLU A 61 -7.54 4.97 -3.77
N ILE A 62 -8.44 4.04 -4.12
CA ILE A 62 -8.08 2.67 -4.45
C ILE A 62 -8.68 2.40 -5.83
N SER A 63 -7.83 2.38 -6.83
CA SER A 63 -8.20 2.02 -8.19
C SER A 63 -8.34 0.50 -8.32
N VAL A 64 -9.46 0.04 -8.89
CA VAL A 64 -9.81 -1.39 -9.09
C VAL A 64 -9.93 -1.69 -10.58
#